data_AF-A0A7J4J657-F1
#
_entry.id   AF-A0A7J4J657-F1
#
_cell.length_a   1.000
_cell.length_b   1.000
_cell.length_c   1.000
_cell.angle_alpha   90.00
_cell.angle_beta   90.00
_cell.angle_gamma   90.00
#
_symmetry.space_group_name_H-M   'P 1'
#
loop_
_entity.id
_entity.type
_entity.pdbx_description
1 polymer ?
#
loop_
_entity_poly.entity_id
_entity_poly.type
_entity_poly.pdbx_seq_one_letter_code
_entity_poly.pdbx_strand_id
1 'polypeptide(L)'
;MRKILLLLGIITASLLILGCGGGGNDTTTNDDAGNPSDLPDVASDNSLEDTESEADNATLNTTLVLDQKPTCTVTADCSAGTQCIDGVCGTIDDLYSFDCNNKCNYNNVLVTTSDGESYTLARGQGSYTSAGALEWRLLAGPDYCPDENVPVPIKIIKKNTGKVVSEEVLVLHQSETSKVITHPTIKRIAFTATLEELEETCNK
;
A
#
# COMPACT_ATOMS: atom_id res chain seq x y z
N MET A 1 21.20 51.41 -2.90
CA MET A 1 22.65 51.11 -2.77
C MET A 1 22.97 50.81 -1.31
N ARG A 2 23.23 49.54 -0.97
CA ARG A 2 24.23 49.10 0.03
C ARG A 2 24.25 47.58 0.00
N LYS A 3 25.27 47.07 -0.69
CA LYS A 3 25.70 45.68 -0.69
C LYS A 3 26.36 45.43 0.67
N ILE A 4 26.02 44.34 1.34
CA ILE A 4 26.88 43.72 2.35
C ILE A 4 27.13 42.29 1.87
N LEU A 5 28.41 41.99 1.83
CA LEU A 5 29.12 40.90 1.18
C LEU A 5 29.86 40.14 2.32
N LEU A 6 30.19 38.85 2.09
CA LEU A 6 31.22 38.05 2.79
C LEU A 6 30.83 37.53 4.21
N LEU A 7 31.08 36.29 4.66
CA LEU A 7 32.02 35.19 4.32
C LEU A 7 31.34 33.82 4.61
N LEU A 8 31.52 32.75 3.82
CA LEU A 8 32.67 31.82 3.73
C LEU A 8 32.97 31.05 5.03
N GLY A 9 32.62 29.76 5.06
CA GLY A 9 32.94 28.82 6.13
C GLY A 9 32.67 27.37 5.72
N ILE A 10 33.45 26.87 4.76
CA ILE A 10 33.50 25.46 4.35
C ILE A 10 34.35 24.71 5.39
N ILE A 11 33.76 23.77 6.13
CA ILE A 11 34.50 22.80 6.95
C ILE A 11 34.27 21.42 6.33
N THR A 12 35.21 21.00 5.49
CA THR A 12 35.36 19.62 5.03
C THR A 12 36.13 18.83 6.07
N ALA A 13 35.47 17.90 6.77
CA ALA A 13 36.13 16.88 7.57
C ALA A 13 36.05 15.55 6.81
N SER A 14 37.08 15.28 6.02
CA SER A 14 37.36 13.97 5.45
C SER A 14 37.76 13.02 6.57
N LEU A 15 36.98 11.97 6.81
CA LEU A 15 37.41 10.83 7.63
C LEU A 15 37.57 9.61 6.72
N LEU A 16 38.82 9.36 6.34
CA LEU A 16 39.31 8.10 5.78
C LEU A 16 39.36 7.06 6.91
N ILE A 17 38.68 5.93 6.74
CA ILE A 17 39.01 4.70 7.47
C ILE A 17 39.45 3.65 6.44
N LEU A 18 40.74 3.34 6.51
CA LEU A 18 41.49 2.31 5.79
C LEU A 18 41.59 1.04 6.66
N GLY A 19 41.46 -0.13 6.01
CA GLY A 19 42.03 -1.42 6.43
C GLY A 19 41.21 -2.24 7.45
N CYS A 20 41.20 -3.57 7.47
CA CYS A 20 42.20 -4.54 6.98
C CYS A 20 41.65 -5.98 7.04
N GLY A 21 42.26 -6.89 6.28
CA GLY A 21 42.35 -8.36 6.53
C GLY A 21 41.16 -9.19 6.05
N GLY A 22 41.29 -10.15 5.12
CA GLY A 22 42.25 -11.28 5.07
C GLY A 22 41.55 -12.51 5.68
N GLY A 23 41.48 -13.72 5.11
CA GLY A 23 41.99 -14.38 3.92
C GLY A 23 41.42 -15.82 3.94
N GLY A 24 41.87 -16.69 3.03
CA GLY A 24 41.78 -18.15 3.23
C GLY A 24 40.91 -18.94 2.26
N ASN A 25 41.58 -19.52 1.26
CA ASN A 25 41.37 -20.84 0.64
C ASN A 25 40.51 -21.82 1.47
N ASP A 26 39.62 -22.60 0.85
CA ASP A 26 39.98 -23.93 0.35
C ASP A 26 38.82 -24.66 -0.35
N THR A 27 39.24 -25.35 -1.40
CA THR A 27 38.62 -26.42 -2.19
C THR A 27 37.89 -27.48 -1.36
N THR A 28 36.76 -27.99 -1.86
CA THR A 28 36.52 -29.44 -1.95
C THR A 28 35.36 -29.76 -2.88
N THR A 29 35.72 -30.42 -3.97
CA THR A 29 34.89 -31.27 -4.82
C THR A 29 34.29 -32.41 -4.01
N ASN A 30 33.04 -32.75 -4.25
CA ASN A 30 32.54 -34.12 -4.14
C ASN A 30 31.49 -34.34 -5.23
N ASP A 31 31.88 -35.15 -6.20
CA ASP A 31 30.98 -35.96 -7.00
C ASP A 31 30.17 -36.87 -6.06
N ASP A 32 28.86 -36.99 -6.25
CA ASP A 32 28.26 -38.33 -6.24
C ASP A 32 26.95 -38.37 -7.03
N ALA A 33 26.86 -39.42 -7.84
CA ALA A 33 25.75 -39.74 -8.70
C ALA A 33 24.84 -40.75 -8.00
N GLY A 34 23.52 -40.55 -8.03
CA GLY A 34 22.59 -41.50 -7.44
C GLY A 34 21.12 -41.21 -7.74
N ASN A 35 20.69 -41.52 -8.96
CA ASN A 35 19.31 -41.94 -9.27
C ASN A 35 19.24 -43.45 -8.95
N PRO A 36 18.13 -44.09 -8.49
CA PRO A 36 16.82 -44.05 -9.15
C PRO A 36 15.55 -44.12 -8.28
N SER A 37 14.45 -43.71 -8.92
CA SER A 37 13.08 -44.25 -8.91
C SER A 37 12.60 -45.09 -7.72
N ASP A 38 11.46 -44.73 -7.14
CA ASP A 38 10.35 -45.68 -6.95
C ASP A 38 9.02 -44.96 -6.67
N LEU A 39 8.06 -45.21 -7.57
CA LEU A 39 6.63 -45.00 -7.40
C LEU A 39 6.06 -46.19 -6.61
N PRO A 40 5.04 -45.98 -5.78
CA PRO A 40 3.95 -46.96 -5.72
C PRO A 40 2.60 -46.35 -6.10
N ASP A 41 2.03 -47.02 -7.10
CA ASP A 41 0.64 -47.00 -7.57
C ASP A 41 -0.21 -47.84 -6.60
N VAL A 42 -1.26 -47.28 -6.00
CA VAL A 42 -2.34 -48.07 -5.37
C VAL A 42 -3.68 -47.38 -5.61
N ALA A 43 -4.46 -47.99 -6.50
CA ALA A 43 -5.89 -47.80 -6.64
C ALA A 43 -6.68 -48.71 -5.68
N SER A 44 -7.77 -48.21 -5.10
CA SER A 44 -8.98 -48.96 -4.66
C SER A 44 -9.97 -47.92 -4.12
N ASP A 45 -11.03 -47.56 -4.85
CA ASP A 45 -12.31 -48.25 -5.10
C ASP A 45 -13.41 -47.91 -4.07
N ASN A 46 -14.54 -47.44 -4.62
CA ASN A 46 -15.92 -47.35 -4.16
C ASN A 46 -16.28 -46.85 -2.75
N SER A 47 -17.19 -45.87 -2.67
CA SER A 47 -18.63 -46.16 -2.55
C SER A 47 -19.44 -44.87 -2.40
N LEU A 48 -20.45 -44.71 -3.25
CA LEU A 48 -21.55 -43.75 -3.12
C LEU A 48 -22.54 -44.29 -2.08
N GLU A 49 -22.92 -43.49 -1.10
CA GLU A 49 -24.26 -43.54 -0.48
C GLU A 49 -24.73 -42.12 -0.17
N ASP A 50 -25.94 -41.85 -0.64
CA ASP A 50 -26.69 -40.60 -0.51
C ASP A 50 -27.09 -40.34 0.95
N THR A 51 -27.04 -39.07 1.35
CA THR A 51 -27.85 -38.58 2.47
C THR A 51 -28.31 -37.16 2.16
N GLU A 52 -29.57 -37.04 1.77
CA GLU A 52 -30.33 -35.80 1.79
C GLU A 52 -30.61 -35.41 3.24
N SER A 53 -30.35 -34.15 3.64
CA SER A 53 -31.34 -33.27 4.29
C SER A 53 -30.72 -31.93 4.75
N GLU A 54 -31.32 -30.86 4.24
CA GLU A 54 -31.65 -29.59 4.91
C GLU A 54 -30.53 -28.61 5.33
N ALA A 55 -30.38 -27.60 4.47
CA ALA A 55 -30.60 -26.17 4.77
C ALA A 55 -30.00 -25.63 6.07
N ASP A 56 -28.72 -25.23 6.00
CA ASP A 56 -28.24 -24.08 6.78
C ASP A 56 -27.96 -22.92 5.84
N ASN A 57 -28.69 -21.83 6.09
CA ASN A 57 -28.62 -20.55 5.42
C ASN A 57 -27.23 -19.91 5.63
N ALA A 58 -26.25 -20.32 4.82
CA ALA A 58 -25.03 -19.55 4.64
C ALA A 58 -25.40 -18.25 3.92
N THR A 59 -25.68 -17.21 4.70
CA THR A 59 -25.71 -15.84 4.20
C THR A 59 -24.28 -15.50 3.82
N LEU A 60 -23.95 -15.81 2.57
CA LEU A 60 -22.76 -15.37 1.89
C LEU A 60 -22.87 -13.85 1.83
N ASN A 61 -22.26 -13.15 2.78
CA ASN A 61 -21.86 -11.76 2.60
C ASN A 61 -20.82 -11.76 1.48
N THR A 62 -21.31 -11.87 0.24
CA THR A 62 -20.57 -11.58 -0.96
C THR A 62 -20.24 -10.10 -0.88
N THR A 63 -19.04 -9.80 -0.40
CA THR A 63 -18.33 -8.57 -0.73
C THR A 63 -18.44 -8.42 -2.24
N LEU A 64 -19.27 -7.48 -2.68
CA LEU A 64 -19.45 -7.12 -4.07
C LEU A 64 -18.12 -6.53 -4.56
N VAL A 65 -17.21 -7.39 -5.00
CA VAL A 65 -16.12 -6.98 -5.89
C VAL A 65 -16.78 -6.69 -7.23
N LEU A 66 -17.30 -5.47 -7.34
CA LEU A 66 -17.78 -4.90 -8.58
C LEU A 66 -16.62 -4.97 -9.57
N ASP A 67 -16.72 -5.88 -10.54
CA ASP A 67 -15.87 -5.98 -11.73
C ASP A 67 -16.15 -4.77 -12.66
N GLN A 68 -15.98 -3.57 -12.10
CA GLN A 68 -16.10 -2.32 -12.82
C GLN A 68 -14.79 -2.09 -13.54
N LYS A 69 -14.85 -2.17 -14.87
CA LYS A 69 -13.74 -1.75 -15.73
C LYS A 69 -13.24 -0.37 -15.26
N PRO A 70 -11.93 -0.21 -15.00
CA PRO A 70 -11.41 1.07 -14.57
C PRO A 70 -11.71 2.14 -15.63
N THR A 71 -12.32 3.22 -15.17
CA THR A 71 -12.65 4.41 -15.97
C THR A 71 -11.50 5.41 -16.04
N CYS A 72 -10.55 5.31 -15.10
CA CYS A 72 -9.34 6.12 -15.05
C CYS A 72 -8.13 5.31 -14.62
N THR A 73 -6.95 5.83 -14.92
CA THR A 73 -5.67 5.33 -14.43
C THR A 73 -4.95 6.36 -13.58
N VAL A 74 -5.21 7.65 -13.83
CA VAL A 74 -4.67 8.78 -13.09
C VAL A 74 -5.73 9.87 -12.93
N THR A 75 -5.59 10.73 -11.92
CA THR A 75 -6.49 11.87 -11.68
C THR A 75 -6.61 12.81 -12.87
N ALA A 76 -5.58 12.89 -13.73
CA ALA A 76 -5.64 13.70 -14.95
C ALA A 76 -6.64 13.17 -16.00
N ASP A 77 -7.10 11.92 -15.88
CA ASP A 77 -8.14 11.33 -16.73
C ASP A 77 -9.54 11.82 -16.32
N CYS A 78 -9.67 12.42 -15.13
CA CYS A 78 -10.93 12.81 -14.52
C CYS A 78 -11.24 14.30 -14.71
N SER A 79 -12.52 14.66 -14.55
CA SER A 79 -12.96 16.05 -14.65
C SER A 79 -12.43 16.89 -13.49
N ALA A 80 -12.32 18.21 -13.69
CA ALA A 80 -11.87 19.13 -12.66
C ALA A 80 -12.70 18.96 -11.36
N GLY A 81 -12.01 18.88 -10.22
CA GLY A 81 -12.62 18.65 -8.91
C GLY A 81 -12.82 17.17 -8.53
N THR A 82 -12.54 16.23 -9.43
CA THR A 82 -12.59 14.78 -9.18
C THR A 82 -11.21 14.15 -9.20
N GLN A 83 -11.06 12.99 -8.58
CA GLN A 83 -9.83 12.21 -8.50
C GLN A 83 -10.06 10.80 -9.02
N CYS A 84 -8.99 10.16 -9.48
CA CYS A 84 -9.04 8.74 -9.83
C CYS A 84 -8.91 7.92 -8.55
N ILE A 85 -10.02 7.41 -8.04
CA ILE A 85 -10.16 6.66 -6.80
C ILE A 85 -10.41 5.20 -7.18
N ASP A 86 -9.44 4.32 -6.94
CA ASP A 86 -9.48 2.89 -7.32
C ASP A 86 -9.93 2.63 -8.76
N GLY A 87 -9.50 3.49 -9.69
CA GLY A 87 -9.83 3.38 -11.11
C GLY A 87 -11.19 3.97 -11.49
N VAL A 88 -11.89 4.64 -10.56
CA VAL A 88 -13.14 5.34 -10.81
C VAL A 88 -12.99 6.84 -10.54
N CYS A 89 -13.47 7.70 -11.44
CA CYS A 89 -13.47 9.14 -11.21
C CYS A 89 -14.57 9.52 -10.19
N GLY A 90 -14.19 10.15 -9.08
CA GLY A 90 -15.13 10.57 -8.03
C GLY A 90 -14.53 11.60 -7.07
N THR A 91 -15.24 11.90 -5.99
CA THR A 91 -14.77 12.76 -4.91
C THR A 91 -14.52 11.94 -3.64
N ILE A 92 -13.78 12.52 -2.68
CA ILE A 92 -13.52 11.84 -1.40
C ILE A 92 -14.78 11.77 -0.54
N ASP A 93 -15.68 12.75 -0.68
CA ASP A 93 -16.93 12.79 0.06
C ASP A 93 -17.86 11.63 -0.34
N ASP A 94 -17.78 11.16 -1.59
CA ASP A 94 -18.56 10.03 -2.10
C ASP A 94 -18.23 8.70 -1.40
N LEU A 95 -17.12 8.63 -0.66
CA LEU A 95 -16.71 7.43 0.10
C LEU A 95 -17.49 7.27 1.41
N TYR A 96 -18.19 8.30 1.87
CA TYR A 96 -18.74 8.33 3.22
C TYR A 96 -20.24 8.64 3.25
N SER A 97 -20.92 8.13 4.28
CA SER A 97 -22.29 8.54 4.61
C SER A 97 -22.30 9.67 5.64
N PHE A 98 -23.19 10.63 5.45
CA PHE A 98 -23.32 11.84 6.28
C PHE A 98 -24.67 11.98 6.97
N ASP A 99 -25.59 11.02 6.86
CA ASP A 99 -26.93 11.14 7.43
C ASP A 99 -27.06 10.33 8.72
N CYS A 100 -26.55 10.88 9.83
CA CYS A 100 -26.63 10.28 11.15
C CYS A 100 -26.29 11.30 12.25
N ASN A 101 -26.76 11.05 13.47
CA ASN A 101 -26.57 11.94 14.61
C ASN A 101 -25.14 11.92 15.17
N ASN A 102 -24.52 10.74 15.23
CA ASN A 102 -23.15 10.59 15.74
C ASN A 102 -22.17 10.67 14.58
N LYS A 103 -21.10 11.44 14.74
CA LYS A 103 -20.09 11.63 13.70
C LYS A 103 -18.73 11.15 14.17
N CYS A 104 -18.07 10.37 13.34
CA CYS A 104 -16.74 9.84 13.57
C CYS A 104 -15.72 10.46 12.62
N ASN A 105 -14.47 10.43 13.06
CA ASN A 105 -13.33 10.79 12.26
C ASN A 105 -12.12 9.94 12.70
N TYR A 106 -11.30 9.48 11.77
CA TYR A 106 -10.06 8.79 12.10
C TYR A 106 -8.93 9.79 12.35
N ASN A 107 -8.28 9.64 13.51
CA ASN A 107 -7.21 10.54 13.94
C ASN A 107 -5.82 10.00 13.64
N ASN A 108 -5.64 8.69 13.76
CA ASN A 108 -4.39 8.01 13.45
C ASN A 108 -4.68 6.76 12.63
N VAL A 109 -3.83 6.52 11.64
CA VAL A 109 -3.84 5.31 10.84
C VAL A 109 -2.44 4.73 10.87
N LEU A 110 -2.31 3.45 11.21
CA LEU A 110 -1.06 2.71 11.10
C LEU A 110 -1.00 2.03 9.75
N VAL A 111 0.02 2.37 8.95
CA VAL A 111 0.28 1.76 7.65
C VAL A 111 1.67 1.13 7.66
N THR A 112 1.75 -0.12 7.22
CA THR A 112 3.01 -0.82 6.97
C THR A 112 3.22 -1.00 5.47
N THR A 113 4.45 -0.97 5.02
CA THR A 113 4.80 -1.19 3.62
C THR A 113 5.58 -2.49 3.46
N SER A 114 5.50 -3.12 2.29
CA SER A 114 6.16 -4.42 2.03
C SER A 114 7.69 -4.38 2.10
N ASP A 115 8.30 -3.19 2.09
CA ASP A 115 9.73 -2.97 2.31
C ASP A 115 10.11 -2.83 3.80
N GLY A 116 9.13 -2.98 4.70
CA GLY A 116 9.33 -3.05 6.15
C GLY A 116 9.24 -1.71 6.88
N GLU A 117 8.84 -0.64 6.21
CA GLU A 117 8.59 0.64 6.87
C GLU A 117 7.20 0.68 7.52
N SER A 118 7.05 1.45 8.58
CA SER A 118 5.79 1.60 9.30
C SER A 118 5.56 3.06 9.70
N TYR A 119 4.32 3.50 9.58
CA TYR A 119 3.95 4.90 9.66
C TYR A 119 2.62 5.05 10.39
N THR A 120 2.64 5.79 11.50
CA THR A 120 1.42 6.30 12.14
C THR A 120 1.17 7.70 11.61
N LEU A 121 0.11 7.85 10.81
CA LEU A 121 -0.22 9.11 10.15
C LEU A 121 -1.58 9.62 10.59
N ALA A 122 -1.65 10.93 10.83
CA ALA A 122 -2.93 11.62 10.94
C ALA A 122 -3.44 12.06 9.56
N ARG A 123 -4.72 12.45 9.49
CA ARG A 123 -5.33 12.99 8.27
C ARG A 123 -4.55 14.17 7.69
N GLY A 124 -4.38 14.16 6.38
CA GLY A 124 -3.60 15.16 5.64
C GLY A 124 -2.07 14.97 5.76
N GLN A 125 -1.60 14.09 6.63
CA GLN A 125 -0.19 13.74 6.71
C GLN A 125 0.17 12.67 5.68
N GLY A 126 1.45 12.64 5.32
CA GLY A 126 1.99 11.72 4.35
C GLY A 126 3.46 11.51 4.57
N SER A 127 4.01 10.54 3.85
CA SER A 127 5.43 10.26 3.83
C SER A 127 5.93 10.18 2.38
N TYR A 128 7.25 10.09 2.25
CA TYR A 128 7.95 10.00 0.97
C TYR A 128 8.79 8.76 0.98
N THR A 129 8.81 8.03 -0.14
CA THR A 129 9.77 6.95 -0.35
C THR A 129 10.91 7.43 -1.25
N SER A 130 12.02 6.68 -1.23
CA SER A 130 13.14 6.73 -2.19
C SER A 130 13.38 8.09 -2.89
N ALA A 131 14.13 8.98 -2.23
CA ALA A 131 14.58 10.27 -2.78
C ALA A 131 13.45 11.22 -3.27
N GLY A 132 12.22 11.05 -2.77
CA GLY A 132 11.09 11.92 -3.09
C GLY A 132 10.44 11.62 -4.45
N ALA A 133 10.74 10.47 -5.05
CA ALA A 133 10.12 10.02 -6.31
C ALA A 133 8.67 9.58 -6.12
N LEU A 134 8.29 9.18 -4.92
CA LEU A 134 6.92 8.85 -4.57
C LEU A 134 6.58 9.47 -3.23
N GLU A 135 5.45 10.15 -3.20
CA GLU A 135 4.82 10.66 -1.99
C GLU A 135 3.49 9.94 -1.84
N TRP A 136 3.15 9.56 -0.62
CA TRP A 136 1.84 9.03 -0.30
C TRP A 136 1.29 9.78 0.90
N ARG A 137 -0.01 10.11 0.84
CA ARG A 137 -0.64 10.99 1.82
C ARG A 137 -2.04 10.50 2.14
N LEU A 138 -2.38 10.43 3.42
CA LEU A 138 -3.76 10.25 3.85
C LEU A 138 -4.55 11.50 3.51
N LEU A 139 -5.61 11.34 2.72
CA LEU A 139 -6.50 12.46 2.44
C LEU A 139 -7.34 12.78 3.67
N ALA A 140 -7.64 14.07 3.82
CA ALA A 140 -8.52 14.55 4.86
C ALA A 140 -9.97 14.32 4.44
N GLY A 141 -10.59 13.21 4.86
CA GLY A 141 -12.02 12.93 4.64
C GLY A 141 -12.95 13.67 5.61
N PRO A 142 -14.18 14.05 5.23
CA PRO A 142 -15.14 14.70 6.13
C PRO A 142 -15.45 13.85 7.38
N ASP A 143 -16.13 14.44 8.36
CA ASP A 143 -16.73 13.66 9.46
C ASP A 143 -17.82 12.74 8.90
N TYR A 144 -17.78 11.45 9.23
CA TYR A 144 -18.62 10.42 8.64
C TYR A 144 -19.46 9.68 9.69
N CYS A 145 -20.47 8.94 9.24
CA CYS A 145 -21.23 8.06 10.11
C CYS A 145 -20.39 6.85 10.55
N PRO A 146 -20.44 6.44 11.83
CA PRO A 146 -19.75 5.22 12.27
C PRO A 146 -20.12 4.03 11.37
N ASP A 147 -19.09 3.32 10.90
CA ASP A 147 -19.20 2.17 10.02
C ASP A 147 -18.20 1.11 10.51
N GLU A 148 -18.50 -0.17 10.29
CA GLU A 148 -17.55 -1.26 10.55
C GLU A 148 -16.44 -1.30 9.50
N ASN A 149 -16.72 -0.79 8.29
CA ASN A 149 -15.79 -0.83 7.17
C ASN A 149 -15.48 0.59 6.67
N VAL A 150 -14.76 1.35 7.50
CA VAL A 150 -14.41 2.74 7.20
C VAL A 150 -13.38 2.82 6.08
N PRO A 151 -13.68 3.49 4.96
CA PRO A 151 -12.72 3.67 3.88
C PRO A 151 -11.66 4.71 4.24
N VAL A 152 -10.40 4.39 4.01
CA VAL A 152 -9.26 5.29 4.22
C VAL A 152 -8.60 5.63 2.88
N PRO A 153 -8.83 6.85 2.35
CA PRO A 153 -8.27 7.27 1.07
C PRO A 153 -6.80 7.70 1.19
N ILE A 154 -5.93 7.00 0.48
CA ILE A 154 -4.50 7.24 0.37
C ILE A 154 -4.18 7.80 -1.01
N LYS A 155 -3.78 9.08 -1.08
CA LYS A 155 -3.31 9.69 -2.32
C LYS A 155 -1.87 9.30 -2.60
N ILE A 156 -1.62 8.72 -3.76
CA ILE A 156 -0.29 8.40 -4.29
C ILE A 156 0.10 9.47 -5.31
N ILE A 157 1.25 10.10 -5.10
CA ILE A 157 1.79 11.15 -5.96
C ILE A 157 3.17 10.69 -6.45
N LYS A 158 3.29 10.43 -7.74
CA LYS A 158 4.52 9.98 -8.39
C LYS A 158 5.21 11.20 -9.00
N LYS A 159 6.51 11.35 -8.75
CA LYS A 159 7.30 12.51 -9.17
C LYS A 159 8.56 12.10 -9.92
N ASN A 160 8.85 12.83 -11.00
CA ASN A 160 10.13 12.76 -11.69
C ASN A 160 10.84 14.11 -11.58
N THR A 161 12.03 14.13 -10.97
CA THR A 161 12.82 15.35 -10.72
C THR A 161 12.02 16.49 -10.08
N GLY A 162 11.17 16.14 -9.10
CA GLY A 162 10.31 17.08 -8.36
C GLY A 162 9.01 17.47 -9.06
N LYS A 163 8.80 17.09 -10.32
CA LYS A 163 7.55 17.33 -11.05
C LYS A 163 6.60 16.15 -10.88
N VAL A 164 5.34 16.42 -10.56
CA VAL A 164 4.29 15.40 -10.50
C VAL A 164 4.05 14.83 -11.90
N VAL A 165 4.11 13.51 -12.03
CA VAL A 165 3.90 12.79 -13.30
C VAL A 165 2.65 11.91 -13.28
N SER A 166 2.15 11.55 -12.10
CA SER A 166 0.93 10.77 -11.93
C SER A 166 0.40 10.94 -10.52
N GLU A 167 -0.91 11.01 -10.39
CA GLU A 167 -1.62 10.98 -9.11
C GLU A 167 -2.77 9.97 -9.22
N GLU A 168 -2.98 9.20 -8.17
CA GLU A 168 -4.13 8.31 -7.99
C GLU A 168 -4.48 8.24 -6.50
N VAL A 169 -5.69 7.80 -6.18
CA VAL A 169 -6.14 7.55 -4.80
C VAL A 169 -6.46 6.07 -4.69
N LEU A 170 -5.92 5.43 -3.66
CA LEU A 170 -6.25 4.07 -3.26
C LEU A 170 -7.10 4.15 -2.00
N VAL A 171 -8.18 3.40 -1.93
CA VAL A 171 -8.98 3.27 -0.71
C VAL A 171 -8.60 1.94 -0.07
N LEU A 172 -8.22 1.99 1.19
CA LEU A 172 -7.97 0.79 2.01
C LEU A 172 -8.91 0.79 3.20
N HIS A 173 -9.26 -0.41 3.64
CA HIS A 173 -9.96 -0.66 4.89
C HIS A 173 -9.02 -1.28 5.91
N GLN A 174 -9.46 -1.39 7.16
CA GLN A 174 -8.65 -2.01 8.20
C GLN A 174 -8.29 -3.46 7.84
N SER A 175 -7.02 -3.79 8.02
CA SER A 175 -6.38 -5.04 7.63
C SER A 175 -6.34 -5.33 6.13
N GLU A 176 -6.59 -4.33 5.27
CA GLU A 176 -6.48 -4.47 3.82
C GLU A 176 -5.07 -4.12 3.31
N THR A 177 -4.58 -4.92 2.36
CA THR A 177 -3.34 -4.66 1.61
C THR A 177 -3.65 -4.13 0.21
N SER A 178 -2.99 -3.05 -0.18
CA SER A 178 -3.14 -2.43 -1.48
C SER A 178 -2.62 -3.28 -2.64
N LYS A 179 -3.07 -2.95 -3.85
CA LYS A 179 -2.40 -3.35 -5.09
C LYS A 179 -0.95 -2.84 -5.10
N VAL A 180 -0.07 -3.50 -5.85
CA VAL A 180 1.34 -3.09 -5.96
C VAL A 180 1.45 -1.67 -6.51
N ILE A 181 2.05 -0.79 -5.71
CA ILE A 181 2.32 0.61 -6.04
C ILE A 181 3.66 0.68 -6.76
N THR A 182 3.66 1.22 -7.98
CA THR A 182 4.85 1.30 -8.84
C THR A 182 5.11 2.72 -9.33
N HIS A 183 6.33 2.98 -9.81
CA HIS A 183 6.69 4.24 -10.48
C HIS A 183 6.84 4.05 -12.01
N PRO A 184 6.28 4.94 -12.86
CA PRO A 184 6.28 4.77 -14.32
C PRO A 184 7.70 4.68 -14.90
N THR A 185 8.63 5.51 -14.41
CA THR A 185 10.00 5.60 -14.93
C THR A 185 11.06 4.93 -14.06
N ILE A 186 10.78 4.62 -12.79
CA ILE A 186 11.78 4.11 -11.84
C ILE A 186 11.38 2.68 -11.46
N LYS A 187 11.86 1.71 -12.24
CA LYS A 187 11.40 0.31 -12.17
C LYS A 187 11.69 -0.41 -10.85
N ARG A 188 12.65 0.09 -10.06
CA ARG A 188 12.98 -0.46 -8.74
C ARG A 188 11.96 -0.12 -7.66
N ILE A 189 11.07 0.87 -7.89
CA ILE A 189 10.03 1.23 -6.93
C ILE A 189 8.83 0.33 -7.19
N ALA A 190 8.63 -0.62 -6.29
CA ALA A 190 7.47 -1.50 -6.23
C ALA A 190 7.27 -1.92 -4.77
N PHE A 191 6.12 -1.59 -4.19
CA PHE A 191 5.76 -2.02 -2.83
C PHE A 191 4.23 -2.08 -2.67
N THR A 192 3.75 -2.80 -1.68
CA THR A 192 2.35 -2.73 -1.22
C THR A 192 2.29 -1.97 0.11
N ALA A 193 1.10 -1.46 0.45
CA ALA A 193 0.82 -0.84 1.73
C ALA A 193 -0.34 -1.59 2.39
N THR A 194 -0.20 -1.92 3.67
CA THR A 194 -1.23 -2.56 4.48
C THR A 194 -1.70 -1.58 5.53
N LEU A 195 -3.02 -1.40 5.65
CA LEU A 195 -3.60 -0.63 6.74
C LEU A 195 -3.78 -1.55 7.95
N GLU A 196 -2.93 -1.41 8.95
CA GLU A 196 -2.92 -2.32 10.11
C GLU A 196 -3.98 -1.91 11.14
N GLU A 197 -4.04 -0.62 11.44
CA GLU A 197 -4.86 -0.09 12.52
C GLU A 197 -5.48 1.25 12.14
N LEU A 198 -6.72 1.44 12.58
CA LEU A 198 -7.50 2.66 12.39
C LEU A 198 -8.03 3.11 13.75
N GLU A 199 -7.58 4.28 14.22
CA GLU A 199 -8.08 4.88 15.45
C GLU A 199 -9.09 5.97 15.15
N GLU A 200 -10.32 5.77 15.60
CA GLU A 200 -11.44 6.69 15.39
C GLU A 200 -11.82 7.44 16.67
N THR A 201 -12.35 8.65 16.49
CA THR A 201 -13.02 9.40 17.55
C THR A 201 -14.38 9.85 17.06
N CYS A 202 -15.40 9.49 17.84
CA CYS A 202 -16.79 9.80 17.52
C CYS A 202 -17.36 10.79 18.53
N ASN A 203 -17.90 11.90 18.02
CA ASN A 203 -18.64 12.88 18.81
C ASN A 203 -20.14 12.58 18.70
N LYS A 204 -20.83 12.66 19.85
CA LYS A 204 -22.29 12.56 19.96
C LYS A 204 -22.92 13.95 19.95
#